data_AF-A0A4R1N247-F1
#
_entry.id   AF-A0A4R1N247-F1
#
_cell.length_a   1.000
_cell.length_b   1.000
_cell.length_c   1.000
_cell.angle_alpha   90.00
_cell.angle_beta   90.00
_cell.angle_gamma   90.00
#
_symmetry.space_group_name_H-M   'P 1'
#
loop_
_entity.id
_entity.type
_entity.pdbx_description
1 polymer ?
#
loop_
_entity_poly.entity_id
_entity_poly.type
_entity_poly.pdbx_seq_one_letter_code
_entity_poly.pdbx_strand_id
1 'polypeptide(L)' 'MLYKTSCNKRNNIIRISLNTSKKRVIKSLYSKDNQLIYQQYYFGNSKYHAGQLYLENIEKCYNQGYTITKCI' A
#
# COMPACT_ATOMS: atom_id res chain seq x y z
N MET A 1 7.47 -12.70 4.80
CA MET A 1 7.30 -11.50 5.63
C MET A 1 6.16 -10.68 5.07
N LEU A 2 5.33 -10.13 5.95
CA LEU A 2 4.24 -9.23 5.59
C LEU A 2 4.64 -7.84 6.07
N TYR A 3 4.63 -6.86 5.17
CA TYR A 3 4.87 -5.46 5.51
C TYR A 3 3.61 -4.65 5.23
N LYS A 4 3.34 -3.62 6.03
CA LYS A 4 2.17 -2.76 5.83
C LYS A 4 2.57 -1.28 5.89
N THR A 5 1.82 -0.45 5.22
CA THR A 5 1.99 1.00 5.27
C THR A 5 0.62 1.62 5.10
N SER A 6 0.28 2.56 5.98
CA SER A 6 -0.98 3.29 5.91
C SER A 6 -0.68 4.71 5.46
N CYS A 7 -1.38 5.19 4.44
CA CYS A 7 -1.24 6.53 3.91
C CYS A 7 -2.58 7.23 4.16
N ASN A 8 -2.57 8.29 4.98
CA ASN A 8 -3.78 8.98 5.41
C ASN A 8 -3.83 10.37 4.80
N LYS A 9 -5.00 10.77 4.27
CA LYS A 9 -5.25 12.12 3.80
C LYS A 9 -6.69 12.47 4.13
N ARG A 10 -6.95 13.66 4.70
CA ARG A 10 -8.26 14.13 5.19
C ARG A 10 -9.37 13.06 5.16
N ASN A 11 -9.98 12.81 3.99
CA ASN A 11 -11.18 12.00 3.78
C ASN A 11 -10.98 10.51 3.46
N ASN A 12 -9.76 10.02 3.33
CA ASN A 12 -9.49 8.66 2.90
C ASN A 12 -8.17 8.09 3.43
N ILE A 13 -8.13 6.76 3.48
CA ILE A 13 -7.00 5.98 3.97
C ILE A 13 -6.60 4.99 2.88
N ILE A 14 -5.35 5.02 2.44
CA ILE A 14 -4.78 4.01 1.54
C ILE A 14 -3.91 3.08 2.38
N ARG A 15 -4.21 1.79 2.41
CA ARG A 15 -3.33 0.76 2.99
C ARG A 15 -2.61 0.02 1.90
N ILE A 16 -1.29 -0.04 1.99
CA ILE A 16 -0.43 -0.79 1.08
C ILE A 16 0.18 -1.93 1.88
N SER A 17 0.03 -3.16 1.42
CA SER A 17 0.58 -4.35 2.07
C SER A 17 1.46 -5.13 1.10
N LEU A 18 2.68 -5.50 1.49
CA LEU A 18 3.56 -6.38 0.74
C LEU A 18 3.58 -7.77 1.38
N ASN A 19 3.28 -8.79 0.58
CA ASN A 19 3.50 -10.18 0.91
C ASN A 19 4.66 -10.73 0.09
N THR A 20 5.84 -10.87 0.71
CA THR A 20 7.05 -11.34 0.03
C THR A 20 6.95 -12.80 -0.39
N SER A 21 6.21 -13.64 0.35
CA SER A 21 6.06 -15.06 0.03
C SER A 21 5.22 -15.27 -1.24
N LYS A 22 4.19 -14.44 -1.41
CA LYS A 22 3.33 -14.42 -2.61
C LYS A 22 3.82 -13.45 -3.68
N LYS A 23 4.95 -12.76 -3.46
CA LYS A 23 5.48 -11.69 -4.33
C LYS A 23 4.40 -10.68 -4.73
N ARG A 24 3.52 -10.32 -3.79
CA ARG A 24 2.27 -9.60 -4.06
C ARG A 24 2.18 -8.33 -3.22
N VAL A 25 1.76 -7.24 -3.84
CA VAL A 25 1.40 -5.99 -3.17
C VAL A 25 -0.10 -5.79 -3.29
N ILE A 26 -0.72 -5.39 -2.19
CA ILE A 26 -2.15 -5.08 -2.11
C ILE A 26 -2.27 -3.60 -1.76
N LYS A 27 -3.00 -2.84 -2.56
CA LYS A 27 -3.34 -1.45 -2.30
C LYS A 27 -4.84 -1.34 -2.11
N SER A 28 -5.26 -0.91 -0.93
CA SER A 28 -6.66 -0.79 -0.55
C SER A 28 -6.98 0.66 -0.19
N LEU A 29 -8.01 1.23 -0.79
CA LEU A 29 -8.56 2.54 -0.47
C LEU A 29 -9.77 2.37 0.44
N TYR A 30 -9.76 3.08 1.55
CA TYR A 30 -10.84 3.14 2.53
C TYR A 30 -11.38 4.56 2.68
N SER A 31 -12.66 4.67 3.02
CA SER A 31 -13.26 5.91 3.52
C SER A 31 -12.70 6.26 4.91
N LYS A 32 -13.00 7.47 5.40
CA LYS A 32 -12.76 7.87 6.81
C LYS A 32 -13.37 6.89 7.81
N ASP A 33 -14.55 6.37 7.51
CA ASP A 33 -15.26 5.38 8.34
C ASP A 33 -14.69 3.97 8.19
N ASN A 34 -13.49 3.85 7.59
CA ASN A 34 -12.75 2.61 7.40
C ASN A 34 -13.49 1.57 6.55
N GLN A 35 -14.42 2.00 5.71
CA GLN A 35 -15.10 1.13 4.74
C GLN A 35 -14.25 0.98 3.48
N LEU A 36 -14.08 -0.25 2.98
CA LEU A 36 -13.30 -0.51 1.77
C LEU A 36 -14.05 0.03 0.54
N ILE A 37 -13.43 0.98 -0.15
CA ILE A 37 -13.95 1.56 -1.39
C ILE A 37 -13.40 0.80 -2.60
N TYR A 38 -12.10 0.54 -2.60
CA TYR A 38 -11.42 -0.06 -3.74
C TYR A 38 -10.20 -0.86 -3.31
N GLN A 39 -9.88 -1.93 -4.04
CA GLN A 39 -8.70 -2.75 -3.80
C GLN A 39 -8.05 -3.16 -5.12
N GLN A 40 -6.73 -3.03 -5.17
CA GLN A 40 -5.89 -3.40 -6.30
C GLN A 40 -4.77 -4.33 -5.87
N TYR A 41 -4.41 -5.23 -6.77
CA TYR A 41 -3.35 -6.21 -6.58
C TYR A 41 -2.25 -5.99 -7.61
N TYR A 42 -1.01 -6.02 -7.15
CA TYR A 42 0.18 -6.01 -7.99
C TYR A 42 1.00 -7.26 -7.70
N PHE A 43 1.63 -7.83 -8.72
CA PHE A 43 2.42 -9.04 -8.62
C PHE A 43 3.82 -8.78 -9.17
N GLY A 44 4.84 -9.14 -8.40
CA GLY A 44 6.23 -9.08 -8.80
C GLY A 44 6.73 -10.45 -9.24
N ASN A 45 7.58 -10.49 -10.26
CA ASN A 45 8.22 -11.71 -10.74
C ASN A 45 9.21 -12.30 -9.71
N SER A 46 9.78 -11.46 -8.85
CA SER A 46 10.68 -11.82 -7.75
C SER A 46 10.27 -11.12 -6.45
N LYS A 47 10.85 -11.57 -5.32
CA LYS A 47 10.67 -10.87 -4.03
C LYS A 47 11.17 -9.42 -4.10
N TYR A 48 12.28 -9.21 -4.80
CA TYR A 48 12.87 -7.89 -5.02
C TYR A 48 11.93 -6.98 -5.81
N HIS A 49 11.40 -7.48 -6.95
CA HIS A 49 10.47 -6.70 -7.77
C HIS A 49 9.17 -6.38 -7.01
N ALA A 50 8.65 -7.31 -6.21
CA ALA A 50 7.49 -7.01 -5.34
C ALA A 50 7.82 -5.93 -4.29
N GLY A 51 9.05 -5.91 -3.77
CA GLY A 51 9.54 -4.85 -2.89
C GLY A 51 9.62 -3.49 -3.57
N GLN A 52 10.09 -3.44 -4.83
CA GLN A 52 10.11 -2.20 -5.62
C GLN A 52 8.68 -1.67 -5.85
N LEU A 53 7.76 -2.52 -6.30
CA LEU A 53 6.35 -2.15 -6.48
C LEU A 53 5.71 -1.62 -5.19
N TYR A 54 6.10 -2.18 -4.04
CA TYR A 54 5.63 -1.73 -2.74
C TYR A 54 6.11 -0.30 -2.43
N LEU A 55 7.41 -0.03 -2.60
CA LEU A 55 8.00 1.28 -2.38
C LEU A 55 7.45 2.34 -3.35
N GLU A 56 7.33 2.00 -4.64
CA GLU A 56 6.73 2.88 -5.66
C GLU A 56 5.29 3.29 -5.30
N ASN A 57 4.49 2.36 -4.75
CA ASN A 57 3.13 2.68 -4.34
C ASN A 57 3.09 3.59 -3.10
N ILE A 58 4.05 3.46 -2.19
CA ILE A 58 4.19 4.35 -1.03
C ILE A 58 4.61 5.74 -1.50
N GLU A 59 5.60 5.84 -2.38
CA GLU A 59 6.07 7.10 -2.96
C GLU A 59 4.95 7.82 -3.73
N LYS A 60 4.14 7.09 -4.50
CA LYS A 60 2.94 7.66 -5.14
C LYS A 60 1.98 8.27 -4.13
N CYS A 61 1.79 7.65 -2.96
CA CYS A 61 0.94 8.23 -1.92
C CYS A 61 1.55 9.50 -1.33
N TYR A 62 2.87 9.51 -1.10
CA TYR A 62 3.59 10.71 -0.65
C TYR A 62 3.41 11.87 -1.65
N ASN A 63 3.65 11.61 -2.93
CA ASN A 63 3.56 12.61 -4.01
C ASN A 63 2.12 13.13 -4.20
N GLN A 64 1.11 12.32 -3.84
CA GLN A 64 -0.29 12.74 -3.81
C GLN A 64 -0.68 13.50 -2.54
N GLY A 65 0.26 13.76 -1.62
CA GLY A 65 0.05 14.51 -0.38
C GLY A 65 -0.63 13.71 0.73
N TYR A 66 -0.46 12.39 0.75
CA TYR A 66 -0.86 11.58 1.92
C TYR A 66 0.25 11.58 2.96
N THR A 67 -0.14 11.62 4.23
CA THR A 67 0.78 11.38 5.35
C THR A 67 1.01 9.88 5.48
N ILE A 68 2.28 9.47 5.37
CA ILE A 68 2.66 8.06 5.46
C ILE A 68 2.91 7.69 6.92
N THR A 69 2.15 6.72 7.42
CA THR A 69 2.38 6.06 8.70
C THR A 69 2.94 4.67 8.43
N LYS A 70 4.20 4.46 8.79
CA LYS A 70 4.89 3.19 8.58
C LYS A 70 4.46 2.20 9.67
N CYS A 71 3.79 1.11 9.30
CA CYS A 71 3.39 0.04 10.22
C CYS A 71 4.11 -1.24 9.81
N ILE A 72 5.23 -1.53 10.46
CA ILE A 72 6.19 -2.61 10.09
C ILE A 72 5.49 -3.95 9.87
#